data_AF-A0A7J7CNW9-F1
#
_entry.id   AF-A0A7J7CNW9-F1
#
_cell.length_a   1.000
_cell.length_b   1.000
_cell.length_c   1.000
_cell.angle_alpha   90.00
_cell.angle_beta   90.00
_cell.angle_gamma   90.00
#
_symmetry.space_group_name_H-M   'P 1'
#
loop_
_entity.id
_entity.type
_entity.pdbx_description
1 polymer ?
#
loop_
_entity_poly.entity_id
_entity_poly.type
_entity_poly.pdbx_seq_one_letter_code
_entity_poly.pdbx_strand_id
1 'polypeptide(L)'
;MDPIANGDYPHTMRSIVGDRLPQFTPEQSKMLKGSYDFVGLNYYTANYAAYMNNSSAVNASYLTDSQANLSSKQTYNFGIFFILFLMMFLLTRVRTFAEI
;
A
#
# COMPACT_ATOMS: atom_id res chain seq x y z
N MET A 1 -1.42 0.60 -8.80
CA MET A 1 -0.51 -0.08 -9.76
C MET A 1 -0.25 0.78 -11.00
N ASP A 2 -1.06 1.82 -11.25
CA ASP A 2 -0.98 2.65 -12.45
C ASP A 2 0.40 3.20 -12.82
N PRO A 3 1.28 3.65 -11.90
CA PRO A 3 2.60 4.15 -12.30
C PRO A 3 3.42 3.14 -13.08
N ILE A 4 3.43 1.88 -12.65
CA ILE A 4 4.20 0.83 -13.35
C ILE A 4 3.43 0.23 -14.54
N ALA A 5 2.11 0.38 -14.61
CA ALA A 5 1.31 -0.12 -15.72
C ALA A 5 1.23 0.89 -16.88
N ASN A 6 1.07 2.18 -16.55
CA ASN A 6 0.74 3.25 -17.47
C ASN A 6 1.79 4.37 -17.51
N GLY A 7 2.73 4.40 -16.56
CA GLY A 7 3.73 5.47 -16.46
C GLY A 7 3.22 6.72 -15.72
N ASP A 8 2.05 6.67 -15.08
CA ASP A 8 1.47 7.80 -14.36
C ASP A 8 0.55 7.35 -13.22
N TYR A 9 0.24 8.24 -12.28
CA TYR A 9 -0.67 7.99 -11.17
C TYR A 9 -2.13 7.84 -11.64
N PRO A 10 -3.01 7.24 -10.81
CA PRO A 10 -4.43 7.25 -11.07
C PRO A 10 -5.00 8.69 -11.12
N HIS A 11 -6.01 8.93 -11.96
CA HIS A 11 -6.64 10.25 -12.07
C HIS A 11 -7.18 10.77 -10.74
N THR A 12 -7.80 9.90 -9.93
CA THR A 12 -8.33 10.24 -8.60
C THR A 12 -7.24 10.76 -7.68
N MET A 13 -6.06 10.13 -7.67
CA MET A 13 -4.93 10.55 -6.86
C MET A 13 -4.40 11.92 -7.30
N ARG A 14 -4.25 12.16 -8.61
CA ARG A 14 -3.86 13.48 -9.13
C ARG A 14 -4.86 14.57 -8.74
N SER A 15 -6.16 14.28 -8.81
CA SER A 15 -7.22 15.24 -8.49
C SER A 15 -7.33 15.55 -6.99
N ILE A 16 -7.11 14.56 -6.11
CA ILE A 16 -7.29 14.73 -4.66
C ILE A 16 -6.01 15.28 -4.01
N VAL A 17 -4.85 14.73 -4.40
CA VAL A 17 -3.56 15.09 -3.78
C VAL A 17 -3.03 16.41 -4.36
N GLY A 18 -3.28 16.65 -5.66
CA GLY A 18 -2.89 17.89 -6.35
C GLY A 18 -1.38 18.11 -6.31
N ASP A 19 -0.98 19.35 -5.99
CA ASP A 19 0.41 19.80 -6.03
C ASP A 19 1.36 19.08 -5.06
N ARG A 20 0.82 18.38 -4.05
CA ARG A 20 1.64 17.54 -3.15
C ARG A 20 2.11 16.26 -3.84
N LEU A 21 1.50 15.87 -4.95
CA LEU A 21 1.86 14.68 -5.71
C LEU A 21 3.01 15.02 -6.66
N PRO A 22 4.20 14.39 -6.52
CA PRO A 22 5.29 14.60 -7.44
C PRO A 22 4.90 14.21 -8.86
N GLN A 23 5.35 14.98 -9.84
CA GLN A 23 5.15 14.66 -11.25
C GLN A 23 6.34 13.88 -11.79
N PHE A 24 6.06 12.88 -12.62
CA PHE A 24 7.11 12.17 -13.35
C PHE A 24 7.57 12.99 -14.54
N THR A 25 8.88 13.02 -14.81
CA THR A 25 9.36 13.46 -16.11
C THR A 25 8.96 12.46 -17.20
N PRO A 26 8.97 12.85 -18.48
CA PRO A 26 8.68 11.92 -19.58
C PRO A 26 9.59 10.68 -19.57
N GLU A 27 10.86 10.84 -19.21
CA GLU A 27 11.85 9.75 -19.12
C GLU A 27 11.51 8.80 -17.97
N GLN A 28 11.14 9.34 -16.80
CA GLN A 28 10.74 8.54 -15.64
C GLN A 28 9.44 7.77 -15.92
N SER A 29 8.45 8.43 -16.53
CA SER A 29 7.19 7.81 -16.94
C SER A 29 7.43 6.62 -17.87
N LYS A 30 8.29 6.80 -18.88
CA LYS A 30 8.68 5.74 -19.81
C LYS A 30 9.42 4.60 -19.12
N MET A 31 10.30 4.90 -18.16
CA MET A 31 11.07 3.91 -17.42
C MET A 31 10.19 3.05 -16.52
N LEU A 32 9.15 3.63 -15.90
CA LEU A 32 8.23 2.91 -15.01
C LEU A 32 7.24 2.02 -15.78
N LYS A 33 6.78 2.46 -16.95
CA LYS A 33 5.77 1.75 -17.71
C LYS A 33 6.27 0.36 -18.15
N GLY A 34 5.61 -0.68 -17.67
CA GLY A 34 5.96 -2.07 -17.94
C GLY A 34 7.24 -2.54 -17.22
N SER A 35 7.67 -1.86 -16.17
CA SER A 35 8.89 -2.19 -15.43
C SER A 35 8.75 -3.41 -14.50
N TYR A 36 8.10 -4.48 -14.97
CA TYR A 36 7.87 -5.72 -14.22
C TYR A 36 7.69 -6.90 -15.17
N ASP A 37 8.22 -8.07 -14.78
CA ASP A 37 7.98 -9.34 -15.47
C ASP A 37 6.81 -10.12 -14.84
N PHE A 38 6.63 -9.95 -13.52
CA PHE A 38 5.54 -10.53 -12.75
C PHE A 38 5.19 -9.63 -11.55
N VAL A 39 4.01 -9.84 -10.97
CA VAL A 39 3.55 -9.11 -9.77
C VAL A 39 3.19 -10.11 -8.69
N GLY A 40 3.93 -10.09 -7.58
CA GLY A 40 3.56 -10.80 -6.36
C GLY A 40 2.60 -9.96 -5.51
N LEU A 41 1.53 -10.58 -5.00
CA LEU A 41 0.54 -9.91 -4.16
C LEU A 41 0.58 -10.47 -2.74
N ASN A 42 0.87 -9.60 -1.77
CA ASN A 42 0.80 -9.92 -0.36
C ASN A 42 -0.59 -9.54 0.19
N TYR A 43 -1.41 -10.53 0.53
CA TYR A 43 -2.79 -10.33 1.00
C TYR A 43 -3.01 -11.01 2.36
N TYR A 44 -3.54 -10.27 3.34
CA TYR A 44 -3.70 -10.76 4.72
C TYR A 44 -5.11 -10.55 5.27
N THR A 45 -5.74 -9.43 4.95
CA THR A 45 -7.06 -9.04 5.49
C THR A 45 -7.72 -8.02 4.56
N ALA A 46 -8.97 -7.68 4.87
CA ALA A 46 -9.72 -6.63 4.20
C ALA A 46 -10.38 -5.70 5.22
N ASN A 47 -10.59 -4.44 4.82
CA ASN A 47 -11.34 -3.45 5.57
C ASN A 47 -12.60 -3.07 4.80
N TYR A 48 -13.66 -2.73 5.51
CA TYR A 48 -14.76 -1.97 4.95
C TYR A 48 -14.32 -0.52 4.78
N ALA A 49 -14.71 0.09 3.65
CA ALA A 49 -14.45 1.48 3.36
C ALA A 49 -15.80 2.18 3.10
N ALA A 50 -16.04 3.27 3.83
CA ALA A 50 -17.18 4.15 3.60
C ALA A 50 -16.66 5.52 3.19
N TYR A 51 -17.35 6.17 2.24
CA TYR A 51 -16.98 7.51 1.82
C TYR A 51 -16.98 8.49 3.00
N MET A 52 -15.96 9.33 3.09
CA MET A 52 -15.83 10.40 4.06
C MET A 52 -15.70 11.72 3.32
N ASN A 53 -16.67 12.62 3.54
CA ASN A 53 -16.58 13.97 3.01
C ASN A 53 -15.57 14.77 3.82
N ASN A 54 -14.40 15.05 3.24
CA ASN A 54 -13.37 15.86 3.87
C ASN A 54 -13.47 17.30 3.34
N SER A 55 -14.25 18.13 4.04
CA SER A 55 -14.62 19.48 3.59
C SER A 55 -13.53 20.55 3.82
N SER A 56 -12.38 20.19 4.39
CA SER A 56 -11.33 21.18 4.74
C SER A 56 -9.96 20.78 4.18
N ALA A 57 -9.53 21.43 3.11
CA ALA A 57 -8.17 21.34 2.57
C ALA A 57 -7.08 21.76 3.57
N VAL A 58 -7.46 22.43 4.66
CA VAL A 58 -6.57 22.94 5.71
C VAL A 58 -5.74 21.83 6.39
N ASN A 59 -6.27 20.60 6.46
CA ASN A 59 -5.58 19.45 7.08
C ASN A 59 -5.26 18.34 6.06
N ALA A 60 -5.10 18.68 4.79
CA ALA A 60 -4.78 17.70 3.75
C ALA A 60 -3.43 17.04 4.03
N SER A 61 -3.46 15.72 4.21
CA SER A 61 -2.30 14.89 4.48
C SER A 61 -2.47 13.50 3.86
N TYR A 62 -1.39 12.75 3.80
CA TYR A 62 -1.41 11.36 3.34
C TYR A 62 -2.49 10.51 4.03
N LEU A 63 -2.75 10.73 5.32
CA LEU A 63 -3.75 9.98 6.09
C LEU A 63 -5.19 10.28 5.68
N THR A 64 -5.42 11.45 5.09
CA THR A 64 -6.76 11.93 4.71
C THR A 64 -7.05 11.81 3.21
N ASP A 65 -6.02 11.53 2.40
CA ASP A 65 -6.11 11.52 0.93
C ASP A 65 -7.00 10.40 0.38
N SER A 66 -7.22 9.33 1.15
CA SER A 66 -8.14 8.26 0.76
C SER A 66 -9.62 8.69 0.75
N GLN A 67 -9.97 9.78 1.46
CA GLN A 67 -11.34 10.25 1.64
C GLN A 67 -12.32 9.13 2.06
N ALA A 68 -11.82 8.19 2.86
CA ALA A 68 -12.58 7.03 3.28
C ALA A 68 -12.39 6.75 4.77
N ASN A 69 -13.49 6.45 5.46
CA ASN A 69 -13.47 5.85 6.78
C ASN A 69 -13.28 4.35 6.65
N LEU A 70 -12.23 3.83 7.30
CA LEU A 70 -11.90 2.41 7.28
C LEU A 70 -12.36 1.75 8.58
N SER A 71 -13.06 0.63 8.47
CA SER A 71 -13.37 -0.23 9.60
C SER A 71 -13.01 -1.67 9.30
N SER A 72 -12.49 -2.38 10.30
CA SER A 72 -12.23 -3.81 10.21
C SER A 72 -13.27 -4.55 11.04
N LYS A 73 -13.70 -5.72 10.56
CA LYS A 73 -14.40 -6.65 11.43
C LYS A 73 -13.34 -7.31 12.30
N GLN A 74 -13.31 -7.00 13.59
CA GLN A 74 -12.42 -7.66 14.53
C GLN A 74 -12.81 -9.14 14.65
N THR A 75 -12.10 -10.00 13.93
CA THR A 75 -12.07 -11.43 14.23
C THR A 75 -10.99 -11.60 15.31
N TYR A 76 -11.38 -11.95 16.53
CA TYR A 76 -10.47 -12.08 17.67
C TYR A 76 -9.16 -12.80 17.31
N ASN A 77 -8.02 -12.15 17.63
CA ASN A 77 -6.71 -12.66 18.10
C ASN A 77 -6.26 -14.11 17.78
N PHE A 78 -6.68 -14.76 16.70
CA PHE A 78 -6.18 -16.10 16.35
C PHE A 78 -5.15 -16.00 15.21
N GLY A 79 -5.39 -15.14 14.22
CA GLY A 79 -4.50 -14.96 13.06
C GLY A 79 -3.20 -14.21 13.36
N ILE A 80 -3.22 -13.20 14.24
CA ILE A 80 -2.02 -12.42 14.61
C ILE A 80 -1.00 -13.29 15.34
N PHE A 81 -1.46 -14.17 16.24
CA PHE A 81 -0.57 -15.14 16.90
C PHE A 81 0.06 -16.10 15.89
N PHE A 82 -0.68 -16.52 14.85
CA PHE A 82 -0.14 -17.39 13.81
C PHE A 82 0.91 -16.69 12.92
N ILE A 83 0.70 -15.43 12.55
CA ILE A 83 1.67 -14.66 11.73
C ILE A 83 2.93 -14.32 12.53
N LEU A 84 2.79 -13.91 13.79
CA LEU A 84 3.95 -13.66 14.67
C LEU A 84 4.72 -14.96 14.96
N PHE A 85 4.02 -16.08 15.15
CA PHE A 85 4.63 -17.39 15.31
C PHE A 85 5.38 -17.82 14.05
N LEU A 86 4.80 -17.62 12.86
CA LEU A 86 5.43 -17.94 11.57
C LEU A 86 6.68 -17.08 11.30
N MET A 87 6.63 -15.76 11.57
CA MET A 87 7.81 -14.89 11.45
C MET A 87 8.92 -15.28 12.44
N MET A 88 8.56 -15.61 13.69
CA MET A 88 9.54 -16.06 14.68
C MET A 88 10.16 -17.41 14.31
N PHE A 89 9.40 -18.33 13.70
CA PHE A 89 9.92 -19.61 13.22
C PHE A 89 10.85 -19.45 12.01
N LEU A 90 10.52 -18.56 11.08
CA LEU A 90 11.36 -18.23 9.92
C LEU A 90 12.68 -17.56 10.34
N LEU A 91 12.63 -16.61 11.28
CA LEU A 91 13.84 -15.95 11.81
C LEU A 91 14.76 -16.94 12.54
N THR A 92 14.19 -17.91 13.26
CA THR A 92 14.99 -18.94 13.96
C THR A 92 15.64 -19.91 12.99
N ARG A 93 14.97 -20.28 11.89
CA ARG A 93 15.52 -21.15 10.84
C ARG A 93 16.65 -20.48 10.05
N VAL A 94 16.54 -19.19 9.74
CA VAL A 94 17.62 -18.43 9.06
C VAL A 94 18.88 -18.35 9.92
N ARG A 95 18.74 -18.27 11.24
CA ARG A 95 19.87 -18.20 12.18
C ARG A 95 20.67 -19.51 12.26
N THR A 96 20.00 -20.66 12.17
CA THR A 96 20.68 -21.98 12.16
C THR A 96 21.46 -22.30 10.89
N PHE A 97 21.22 -21.60 9.77
CA PHE A 97 21.98 -21.77 8.53
C PHE A 97 23.17 -20.81 8.40
N ALA A 98 23.28 -19.81 9.28
CA ALA A 98 24.41 -18.87 9.29
C ALA A 98 25.56 -19.31 10.22
N GLU A 99 25.40 -20.42 10.96
CA GLU A 99 26.38 -20.96 11.91
C GLU A 99 26.91 -22.37 11.50
N ILE A 100 26.91 -22.69 10.19
CA ILE A 100 27.61 -23.87 9.63
C ILE A 100 28.52 -23.41 8.49
#